data_AF-A0A1J5PVK4-F1
#
_entry.id   AF-A0A1J5PVK4-F1
#
_cell.length_a   1.000
_cell.length_b   1.000
_cell.length_c   1.000
_cell.angle_alpha   90.00
_cell.angle_beta   90.00
_cell.angle_gamma   90.00
#
_symmetry.space_group_name_H-M   'P 1'
#
loop_
_entity.id
_entity.type
_entity.pdbx_description
1 polymer ?
#
loop_
_entity_poly.entity_id
_entity_poly.type
_entity_poly.pdbx_seq_one_letter_code
_entity_poly.pdbx_strand_id
1 'polypeptide(L)'
;MVPGSHKLGKVDIKAMVARAGTERLPGAVPIVCEPGDVAITNRQAVHGSFANTSQDWRVTLNFGFHRRRSVLGVQGGGVHNAAAVYDADRIRQRAAMIGYGIDARRQRFPEQTPYLYAPHEGSVYRWDDAARASMRDYNLMDLSI
;
A
#
# COMPACT_ATOMS: atom_id res chain seq x y z
N MET A 1 11.95 6.98 10.49
CA MET A 1 12.34 6.84 9.06
C MET A 1 13.65 7.57 8.83
N VAL A 2 14.50 7.15 7.89
CA VAL A 2 15.72 7.88 7.52
C VAL A 2 15.46 8.66 6.22
N PRO A 3 15.31 9.99 6.25
CA PRO A 3 15.08 10.79 5.05
C PRO A 3 16.17 10.58 4.00
N GLY A 4 15.80 10.62 2.72
CA GLY A 4 16.74 10.46 1.60
C GLY A 4 17.24 9.03 1.34
N SER A 5 17.10 8.09 2.27
CA SER A 5 17.60 6.71 2.15
C SER A 5 17.07 5.93 0.94
N HIS A 6 15.85 6.25 0.47
CA HIS A 6 15.26 5.67 -0.75
C HIS A 6 16.08 5.92 -2.03
N LYS A 7 17.02 6.86 -2.02
CA LYS A 7 17.91 7.16 -3.16
C LYS A 7 19.18 6.31 -3.16
N LEU A 8 19.45 5.59 -2.07
CA LEU A 8 20.70 4.83 -1.89
C LEU A 8 20.63 3.42 -2.51
N GLY A 9 19.45 2.98 -2.95
CA GLY A 9 19.24 1.61 -3.42
C GLY A 9 19.23 0.62 -2.26
N LYS A 10 19.98 -0.48 -2.40
CA LYS A 10 20.08 -1.50 -1.35
C LYS A 10 21.07 -1.03 -0.29
N VAL A 11 20.60 -0.97 0.96
CA VAL A 11 21.44 -0.62 2.11
C VAL A 11 21.52 -1.79 3.08
N ASP A 12 22.67 -1.95 3.73
CA ASP A 12 22.86 -2.93 4.78
C ASP A 12 22.40 -2.35 6.12
N ILE A 13 21.16 -2.64 6.49
CA ILE A 13 20.55 -2.17 7.74
C ILE A 13 21.31 -2.72 8.95
N LYS A 14 21.84 -3.95 8.89
CA LYS A 14 22.60 -4.54 10.02
C LYS A 14 23.89 -3.76 10.25
N ALA A 15 24.62 -3.46 9.17
CA ALA A 15 25.83 -2.65 9.26
C ALA A 15 25.54 -1.21 9.74
N MET A 16 24.41 -0.63 9.33
CA MET A 16 23.98 0.68 9.82
C MET A 16 23.74 0.69 11.33
N VAL A 17 23.02 -0.31 11.86
CA VAL A 17 22.77 -0.46 13.30
C VAL A 17 24.07 -0.72 14.06
N ALA A 18 24.91 -1.64 13.57
CA ALA A 18 26.20 -1.95 14.21
C ALA A 18 27.11 -0.72 14.29
N ARG A 19 27.19 0.08 13.21
CA ARG A 19 27.96 1.34 13.19
C ARG A 19 27.37 2.41 14.10
N ALA A 20 26.05 2.48 14.21
CA ALA A 20 25.38 3.41 15.13
C ALA A 20 25.56 3.00 16.60
N GLY A 21 25.78 1.72 16.88
CA GLY A 21 25.77 1.17 18.24
C GLY A 21 24.37 1.18 18.87
N THR A 22 23.32 1.45 18.09
CA THR A 22 21.92 1.55 18.54
C THR A 22 20.97 1.35 17.36
N GLU A 23 19.76 0.88 17.63
CA GLU A 23 18.62 0.87 16.72
C GLU A 23 18.12 2.28 16.35
N ARG A 24 18.53 3.31 17.11
CA ARG A 24 18.24 4.73 16.83
C ARG A 24 19.22 5.27 15.79
N LEU A 25 19.00 4.87 14.53
CA LEU A 25 19.87 5.24 13.41
C LEU A 25 20.08 6.78 13.31
N PRO A 26 21.33 7.26 13.19
CA PRO A 26 21.62 8.67 12.99
C PRO A 26 20.86 9.25 11.79
N GLY A 27 20.27 10.43 11.98
CA GLY A 27 19.45 11.10 10.96
C GLY A 27 18.05 10.51 10.78
N ALA A 28 17.67 9.48 11.55
CA ALA A 28 16.29 9.03 11.59
C ALA A 28 15.40 10.08 12.27
N VAL A 29 14.23 10.34 11.67
CA VAL A 29 13.19 11.21 12.21
C VAL A 29 11.90 10.42 12.49
N PRO A 30 11.13 10.78 13.52
CA PRO A 30 9.83 10.16 13.77
C PRO A 30 8.80 10.60 12.71
N ILE A 31 7.83 9.73 12.45
CA ILE A 31 6.58 10.10 11.78
C ILE A 31 5.54 10.15 12.88
N VAL A 32 5.15 11.36 13.29
CA VAL A 32 4.13 11.58 14.33
C VAL A 32 2.80 11.82 13.61
N CYS A 33 1.78 11.07 14.00
CA CYS A 33 0.46 11.10 13.38
C CYS A 33 -0.62 11.05 14.46
N GLU A 34 -1.65 11.87 14.28
CA GLU A 34 -2.92 11.80 14.99
C GLU A 34 -3.89 10.84 14.28
N PRO A 35 -4.98 10.40 14.95
CA PRO A 35 -6.02 9.62 14.29
C PRO A 35 -6.60 10.34 13.08
N GLY A 36 -6.49 9.72 11.90
CA GLY A 36 -6.95 10.28 10.63
C GLY A 36 -5.84 10.89 9.77
N ASP A 37 -4.64 11.07 10.31
CA ASP A 37 -3.49 11.54 9.53
C ASP A 37 -3.03 10.50 8.50
N VAL A 38 -2.47 11.01 7.41
CA VAL A 38 -1.91 10.19 6.33
C VAL A 38 -0.42 10.46 6.19
N ALA A 39 0.39 9.43 6.40
CA ALA A 39 1.81 9.45 6.09
C ALA A 39 2.10 8.67 4.80
N ILE A 40 2.82 9.30 3.87
CA ILE A 40 3.23 8.66 2.61
C ILE A 40 4.74 8.45 2.66
N THR A 41 5.16 7.20 2.49
CA THR A 41 6.58 6.83 2.46
C THR A 41 6.92 6.08 1.19
N ASN A 42 8.12 6.34 0.65
CA ASN A 42 8.65 5.54 -0.44
C ASN A 42 9.04 4.16 0.11
N ARG A 43 8.64 3.08 -0.58
CA ARG A 43 8.93 1.69 -0.19
C ARG A 43 10.42 1.42 0.07
N GLN A 44 11.32 2.11 -0.62
CA GLN A 44 12.77 1.92 -0.49
C GLN A 44 13.39 2.75 0.65
N ALA A 45 12.63 3.61 1.33
CA ALA A 45 13.15 4.35 2.47
C ALA A 45 13.40 3.40 3.65
N VAL A 46 14.53 3.54 4.34
CA VAL A 46 14.78 2.87 5.61
C VAL A 46 13.79 3.42 6.64
N HIS A 47 12.96 2.54 7.18
CA HIS A 47 11.98 2.86 8.19
C HIS A 47 11.79 1.67 9.13
N GLY A 48 11.18 1.93 10.27
CA GLY A 48 10.93 0.94 11.29
C GLY A 48 10.16 1.59 12.45
N SER A 49 9.75 0.77 13.39
CA SER A 49 9.10 1.21 14.62
C SER A 49 9.69 0.48 15.81
N PHE A 50 9.74 1.16 16.95
CA PHE A 50 10.04 0.50 18.22
C PHE A 50 8.83 -0.32 18.69
N ALA A 51 9.10 -1.27 19.58
CA ALA A 51 8.06 -2.03 20.27
C ALA A 51 7.10 -1.05 20.96
N ASN A 52 5.79 -1.29 20.81
CA ASN A 52 4.81 -0.51 21.54
C ASN A 52 4.71 -1.06 22.96
N THR A 53 5.17 -0.28 23.94
CA THR A 53 5.13 -0.64 25.37
C THR A 53 4.05 0.12 26.14
N SER A 54 3.20 0.90 25.46
CA SER A 54 2.07 1.57 26.11
C SER A 54 0.86 0.65 26.25
N GLN A 55 -0.15 1.09 27.00
CA GLN A 55 -1.44 0.41 27.09
C GLN A 55 -2.34 0.67 25.85
N ASP A 56 -1.99 1.68 25.07
CA ASP A 56 -2.78 2.13 23.92
C ASP A 56 -2.46 1.32 22.67
N TRP A 57 -3.49 1.03 21.89
CA TRP A 57 -3.32 0.36 20.61
C TRP A 57 -2.81 1.33 19.54
N ARG A 58 -1.77 0.91 18.82
CA ARG A 58 -1.27 1.62 17.64
C ARG A 58 -1.69 0.88 16.38
N VAL A 59 -2.80 1.30 15.78
CA VAL A 59 -3.36 0.69 14.56
C VAL A 59 -3.05 1.58 13.35
N THR A 60 -2.58 0.97 12.26
CA THR A 60 -2.34 1.67 10.99
C THR A 60 -2.94 0.84 9.85
N LEU A 61 -3.70 1.49 8.97
CA LEU A 61 -4.18 0.89 7.74
C LEU A 61 -3.20 1.24 6.61
N ASN A 62 -2.49 0.22 6.09
CA ASN A 62 -1.46 0.42 5.10
C ASN A 62 -2.01 0.16 3.68
N PHE A 63 -1.78 1.11 2.78
CA PHE A 63 -2.07 0.98 1.35
C PHE A 63 -0.79 1.08 0.54
N GLY A 64 -0.47 0.03 -0.22
CA GLY A 64 0.63 0.01 -1.18
C GLY A 64 0.14 0.33 -2.59
N PHE A 65 0.91 1.14 -3.33
CA PHE A 65 0.60 1.49 -4.71
C PHE A 65 1.74 1.11 -5.63
N HIS A 66 1.42 0.42 -6.72
CA HIS A 66 2.34 0.17 -7.82
C HIS A 66 2.02 1.09 -8.99
N ARG A 67 3.06 1.57 -9.68
CA ARG A 67 2.86 2.16 -11.00
C ARG A 67 2.44 1.04 -11.95
N ARG A 68 1.38 1.22 -12.74
CA ARG A 68 0.92 0.18 -13.67
C ARG A 68 2.05 -0.38 -14.56
N ARG A 69 2.89 0.52 -15.08
CA ARG A 69 4.05 0.16 -15.91
C ARG A 69 5.13 -0.67 -15.21
N SER A 70 5.18 -0.67 -13.87
CA SER A 70 6.16 -1.46 -13.11
C SER A 70 5.67 -2.86 -12.76
N VAL A 71 4.42 -3.21 -13.07
CA VAL A 71 3.83 -4.52 -12.78
C VAL A 71 3.30 -5.22 -14.02
N LEU A 72 2.92 -4.50 -15.08
CA LEU A 72 2.41 -5.12 -16.30
C LEU A 72 3.47 -6.00 -16.96
N GLY A 73 3.14 -7.28 -17.17
CA GLY A 73 4.02 -8.28 -17.78
C GLY A 73 5.14 -8.78 -16.86
N VAL A 74 5.15 -8.36 -15.60
CA VAL A 74 6.16 -8.82 -14.63
C VAL A 74 5.78 -10.19 -14.09
N GLN A 75 6.76 -11.10 -14.04
CA GLN A 75 6.65 -12.34 -13.27
C GLN A 75 6.79 -12.00 -11.78
N GLY A 76 5.74 -12.23 -11.00
CA GLY A 76 5.72 -11.97 -9.56
C GLY A 76 5.01 -13.09 -8.78
N GLY A 77 4.74 -12.83 -7.51
CA GLY A 77 4.08 -13.77 -6.61
C GLY A 77 5.08 -14.65 -5.85
N GLY A 78 4.61 -15.78 -5.34
CA GLY A 78 5.38 -16.73 -4.52
C GLY A 78 5.38 -16.44 -3.02
N VAL A 79 5.03 -15.22 -2.60
CA VAL A 79 4.91 -14.84 -1.18
C VAL A 79 3.44 -14.79 -0.74
N HIS A 80 2.62 -14.00 -1.44
CA HIS A 80 1.22 -13.78 -1.07
C HIS A 80 0.22 -14.52 -1.98
N ASN A 81 0.67 -15.02 -3.12
CA ASN A 81 -0.13 -15.78 -4.09
C ASN A 81 0.75 -16.65 -4.97
N ALA A 82 0.13 -17.53 -5.76
CA ALA A 82 0.83 -18.35 -6.74
C ALA A 82 1.63 -17.47 -7.72
N ALA A 83 2.83 -17.94 -8.08
CA ALA A 83 3.68 -17.27 -9.05
C ALA A 83 2.97 -17.18 -10.40
N ALA A 84 2.92 -15.98 -10.99
CA ALA A 84 2.26 -15.73 -12.26
C ALA A 84 2.79 -14.46 -12.92
N VAL A 85 2.58 -14.36 -14.23
CA VAL A 85 2.75 -13.11 -14.97
C VAL A 85 1.57 -12.20 -14.65
N TYR A 86 1.85 -10.95 -14.29
CA TYR A 86 0.85 -9.95 -14.01
C TYR A 86 0.39 -9.26 -15.29
N ASP A 87 -0.58 -9.88 -15.97
CA ASP A 87 -1.17 -9.36 -17.20
C ASP A 87 -2.17 -8.21 -16.95
N ALA A 88 -2.76 -7.69 -18.03
CA ALA A 88 -3.72 -6.61 -17.97
C ALA A 88 -5.02 -7.00 -17.24
N ASP A 89 -5.46 -8.25 -17.36
CA ASP A 89 -6.72 -8.74 -16.80
C ASP A 89 -6.63 -8.87 -15.29
N ARG A 90 -5.56 -9.50 -14.79
CA ARG A 90 -5.24 -9.57 -13.37
C ARG A 90 -5.11 -8.18 -12.76
N ILE A 91 -4.41 -7.25 -13.42
CA ILE A 91 -4.27 -5.88 -12.91
C ILE A 91 -5.62 -5.17 -12.87
N ARG A 92 -6.48 -5.34 -13.90
CA ARG A 92 -7.85 -4.79 -13.89
C ARG A 92 -8.66 -5.35 -12.73
N GLN A 93 -8.64 -6.67 -12.52
CA GLN A 93 -9.35 -7.32 -11.43
C GLN A 93 -8.83 -6.86 -10.06
N ARG A 94 -7.50 -6.77 -9.88
CA ARG A 94 -6.91 -6.22 -8.66
C ARG A 94 -7.27 -4.75 -8.47
N ALA A 95 -7.40 -3.96 -9.53
CA ALA A 95 -7.80 -2.55 -9.43
C ALA A 95 -9.30 -2.34 -9.15
N ALA A 96 -10.16 -3.36 -9.24
CA ALA A 96 -11.61 -3.23 -9.04
C ALA A 96 -12.00 -2.63 -7.68
N MET A 97 -11.24 -2.91 -6.61
CA MET A 97 -11.49 -2.32 -5.28
C MET A 97 -11.41 -0.79 -5.26
N ILE A 98 -10.61 -0.18 -6.15
CA ILE A 98 -10.56 1.28 -6.27
C ILE A 98 -11.92 1.77 -6.75
N GLY A 99 -12.52 1.11 -7.74
CA GLY A 99 -13.86 1.44 -8.25
C GLY A 99 -14.94 1.31 -7.18
N TYR A 100 -14.97 0.18 -6.46
CA TYR A 100 -15.91 0.00 -5.35
C TYR A 100 -15.69 1.01 -4.22
N GLY A 101 -14.44 1.34 -3.89
CA GLY A 101 -14.12 2.35 -2.88
C GLY A 101 -14.56 3.77 -3.28
N ILE A 102 -14.43 4.13 -4.56
CA ILE A 102 -14.94 5.39 -5.11
C ILE A 102 -16.46 5.44 -5.00
N ASP A 103 -17.17 4.38 -5.37
CA ASP A 103 -18.62 4.34 -5.28
C ASP A 103 -19.12 4.37 -3.83
N ALA A 104 -18.51 3.56 -2.95
CA ALA A 104 -18.81 3.56 -1.51
C ALA A 104 -18.62 4.96 -0.89
N ARG A 105 -17.53 5.65 -1.26
CA ARG A 105 -17.27 7.02 -0.80
C ARG A 105 -18.34 7.99 -1.31
N ARG A 106 -18.71 7.90 -2.59
CA ARG A 106 -19.77 8.73 -3.18
C ARG A 106 -21.12 8.53 -2.48
N GLN A 107 -21.49 7.28 -2.17
CA GLN A 107 -22.71 7.00 -1.41
C GLN A 107 -22.69 7.61 0.00
N ARG A 108 -21.51 7.61 0.67
CA ARG A 108 -21.35 8.14 2.03
C ARG A 108 -21.21 9.66 2.11
N PHE A 109 -20.66 10.28 1.07
CA PHE A 109 -20.36 11.71 0.94
C PHE A 109 -20.83 12.24 -0.43
N PRO A 110 -22.16 12.33 -0.64
CA PRO A 110 -22.74 12.67 -1.95
C PRO A 110 -22.39 14.08 -2.44
N GLU A 111 -22.00 14.97 -1.54
CA GLU A 111 -21.60 16.35 -1.82
C GLU A 111 -20.17 16.47 -2.38
N GLN A 112 -19.34 15.43 -2.24
CA GLN A 112 -17.96 15.44 -2.71
C GLN A 112 -17.85 15.01 -4.17
N THR A 113 -16.95 15.65 -4.92
CA THR A 113 -16.60 15.20 -6.27
C THR A 113 -15.87 13.85 -6.20
N PRO A 114 -16.39 12.78 -6.82
CA PRO A 114 -15.72 11.49 -6.84
C PRO A 114 -14.38 11.56 -7.59
N TYR A 115 -13.40 10.80 -7.12
CA TYR A 115 -12.13 10.66 -7.83
C TYR A 115 -12.32 9.89 -9.15
N LEU A 116 -11.83 10.44 -10.25
CA LEU A 116 -11.84 9.79 -11.56
C LEU A 116 -10.57 8.97 -11.76
N TYR A 117 -10.67 7.65 -11.55
CA TYR A 117 -9.56 6.74 -11.81
C TYR A 117 -9.51 6.39 -13.28
N ALA A 118 -8.61 7.05 -14.03
CA ALA A 118 -8.52 6.92 -15.49
C ALA A 118 -8.50 5.47 -16.03
N PRO A 119 -7.83 4.48 -15.38
CA PRO A 119 -7.89 3.09 -15.85
C PRO A 119 -9.28 2.44 -15.83
N HIS A 120 -10.24 3.04 -15.14
CA HIS A 120 -11.63 2.56 -15.04
C HIS A 120 -12.60 3.39 -15.91
N GLU A 121 -12.11 4.22 -16.82
CA GLU A 121 -12.97 4.94 -17.76
C GLU A 121 -13.89 3.97 -18.53
N GLY A 122 -15.18 4.30 -18.62
CA GLY A 122 -16.20 3.43 -19.22
C GLY A 122 -16.63 2.22 -18.38
N SER A 123 -15.99 1.98 -17.23
CA SER A 123 -16.37 0.90 -16.31
C SER A 123 -17.37 1.38 -15.26
N VAL A 124 -18.30 0.51 -14.86
CA VAL A 124 -19.29 0.79 -13.81
C VAL A 124 -19.05 -0.13 -12.63
N TYR A 125 -18.77 0.47 -11.47
CA TYR A 125 -18.67 -0.23 -10.19
C TYR A 125 -19.81 0.24 -9.28
N ARG A 126 -20.54 -0.71 -8.71
CA ARG A 126 -21.59 -0.46 -7.71
C ARG A 126 -21.18 -1.13 -6.42
N TRP A 127 -21.15 -0.38 -5.34
CA TRP A 127 -20.90 -0.89 -4.01
C TRP A 127 -22.22 -1.31 -3.38
N ASP A 128 -22.44 -2.62 -3.32
CA ASP A 128 -23.61 -3.30 -2.75
C ASP A 128 -23.19 -4.62 -2.08
N ASP A 129 -24.16 -5.38 -1.59
CA ASP A 129 -23.91 -6.65 -0.90
C ASP A 129 -23.30 -7.72 -1.82
N ALA A 130 -23.63 -7.71 -3.11
CA ALA A 130 -23.04 -8.63 -4.07
C ALA A 130 -21.56 -8.30 -4.30
N ALA A 131 -21.21 -7.01 -4.45
CA ALA A 131 -19.84 -6.55 -4.52
C ALA A 131 -19.06 -6.94 -3.26
N ARG A 132 -19.64 -6.74 -2.07
CA ARG A 132 -19.02 -7.13 -0.79
C ARG A 132 -18.77 -8.64 -0.70
N ALA A 133 -19.75 -9.45 -1.10
CA ALA A 133 -19.61 -10.90 -1.12
C ALA A 133 -18.51 -11.38 -2.10
N SER A 134 -18.35 -10.68 -3.23
CA SER A 134 -17.33 -10.99 -4.23
C SER A 134 -15.88 -10.71 -3.78
N MET A 135 -15.67 -10.01 -2.65
CA MET A 135 -14.34 -9.66 -2.16
C MET A 135 -13.64 -10.80 -1.43
N ARG A 136 -14.32 -11.91 -1.17
CA ARG A 136 -13.68 -13.10 -0.60
C ARG A 136 -12.51 -13.51 -1.49
N ASP A 137 -11.36 -13.75 -0.86
CA ASP A 137 -10.11 -14.17 -1.52
C ASP A 137 -9.54 -13.17 -2.54
N TYR A 138 -10.05 -11.93 -2.57
CA TYR A 138 -9.51 -10.87 -3.43
C TYR A 138 -8.00 -10.64 -3.24
N ASN A 139 -7.50 -10.84 -2.02
CA ASN A 139 -6.07 -10.74 -1.70
C ASN A 139 -5.19 -11.73 -2.49
N LEU A 140 -5.75 -12.83 -3.00
CA LEU A 140 -5.00 -13.75 -3.87
C LEU A 140 -4.57 -13.09 -5.19
N MET A 141 -5.18 -11.96 -5.56
CA MET A 141 -4.83 -11.19 -6.75
C MET A 141 -3.72 -10.14 -6.50
N ASP A 142 -3.14 -10.09 -5.31
CA ASP A 142 -2.09 -9.13 -4.96
C ASP A 142 -0.92 -9.12 -5.95
N LEU A 143 -0.31 -7.96 -6.13
CA LEU A 143 0.81 -7.76 -7.07
C LEU A 143 2.11 -7.69 -6.27
N SER A 144 2.61 -8.86 -5.88
CA SER A 144 3.84 -8.99 -5.11
C SER A 144 5.06 -8.93 -6.03
N ILE A 145 5.75 -7.78 -5.99
CA ILE A 145 7.04 -7.52 -6.61
C ILE A 145 8.05 -6.99 -5.61
#